data_AF-X1KCD6-F1
#
_entry.id   AF-X1KCD6-F1
#
_cell.length_a   1.000
_cell.length_b   1.000
_cell.length_c   1.000
_cell.angle_alpha   90.00
_cell.angle_beta   90.00
_cell.angle_gamma   90.00
#
_symmetry.space_group_name_H-M   'P 1'
#
loop_
_entity.id
_entity.type
_entity.pdbx_description
1 polymer ?
#
loop_
_entity_poly.entity_id
_entity_poly.type
_entity_poly.pdbx_seq_one_letter_code
_entity_poly.pdbx_strand_id
1 'polypeptide(L)'
;MMFIASDEIGNVLPEFEKYSPIVCKADSEKAGMFLDHYILQHCDVLLASNSTFSFTAAMLSKEGREFYRPDYQKKELVPFDPWDSDPILPFPHHIESAVRLHLGCGRVRLSGYVNIDCTRTEATDLVCDIRRLPYEDNSVDTIESYHVFEHIPVCLHANVSSDWGEKYASLITVLKEWRRALKEGGNLIIEMPDLDGMVREYLTADE
;
A
#
# COMPACT_ATOMS: atom_id res chain seq x y z
N MET A 1 -19.41 -26.11 8.40
CA MET A 1 -18.30 -26.28 9.35
C MET A 1 -17.34 -25.12 9.12
N MET A 2 -16.91 -24.41 10.17
CA MET A 2 -16.03 -23.24 10.03
C MET A 2 -14.62 -23.61 10.46
N PHE A 3 -13.63 -23.34 9.62
CA PHE A 3 -12.22 -23.47 9.96
C PHE A 3 -11.58 -22.08 10.01
N ILE A 4 -10.75 -21.82 11.03
CA ILE A 4 -10.02 -20.55 11.16
C ILE A 4 -8.51 -20.83 11.12
N ALA A 5 -7.87 -20.38 10.05
CA ALA A 5 -6.41 -20.29 9.93
C ALA A 5 -5.98 -18.87 10.32
N SER A 6 -5.30 -18.72 11.45
CA SER A 6 -4.79 -17.42 11.90
C SER A 6 -3.59 -17.58 12.81
N ASP A 7 -2.57 -16.74 12.59
CA ASP A 7 -1.40 -16.63 13.46
C ASP A 7 -1.77 -16.02 14.83
N GLU A 8 -2.87 -15.28 14.90
CA GLU A 8 -3.38 -14.62 16.10
C GLU A 8 -4.66 -15.27 16.63
N ILE A 9 -4.68 -16.60 16.67
CA ILE A 9 -5.90 -17.37 16.95
C ILE A 9 -6.59 -16.99 18.28
N GLY A 10 -5.83 -16.54 19.28
CA GLY A 10 -6.36 -16.07 20.57
C GLY A 10 -7.17 -14.78 20.48
N ASN A 11 -6.87 -13.91 19.51
CA ASN A 11 -7.61 -12.67 19.27
C ASN A 11 -8.87 -12.92 18.44
N VAL A 12 -8.83 -13.91 17.54
CA VAL A 12 -9.89 -14.16 16.56
C VAL A 12 -10.97 -15.09 17.11
N LEU A 13 -10.59 -16.17 17.82
CA LEU A 13 -11.53 -17.20 18.28
C LEU A 13 -12.75 -16.69 19.06
N PRO A 14 -12.63 -15.74 20.02
CA PRO A 14 -13.77 -15.26 20.79
C PRO A 14 -14.89 -14.67 19.92
N GLU A 15 -14.54 -13.98 18.83
CA GLU A 15 -15.50 -13.35 17.91
C GLU A 15 -16.34 -14.39 17.13
N PHE A 16 -15.83 -15.61 17.00
CA PHE A 16 -16.45 -16.69 16.22
C PHE A 16 -17.01 -17.83 17.09
N GLU A 17 -16.96 -17.73 18.42
CA GLU A 17 -17.33 -18.81 19.35
C GLU A 17 -18.71 -19.43 19.05
N LYS A 18 -19.70 -18.58 18.71
CA LYS A 18 -21.07 -19.01 18.38
C LYS A 18 -21.18 -19.95 17.17
N TYR A 19 -20.14 -20.00 16.33
CA TYR A 19 -20.07 -20.87 15.15
C TYR A 19 -19.30 -22.17 15.40
N SER A 20 -18.79 -22.38 16.61
CA SER A 20 -17.98 -23.55 16.99
C SER A 20 -16.83 -23.80 15.99
N PRO A 21 -15.91 -22.83 15.82
CA PRO A 21 -14.86 -22.91 14.82
C PRO A 21 -13.88 -24.03 15.15
N ILE A 22 -13.39 -24.69 14.09
CA ILE A 22 -12.31 -25.66 14.17
C ILE A 22 -11.01 -24.93 13.90
N VAL A 23 -10.00 -25.24 14.70
CA VAL A 23 -8.63 -24.78 14.54
C VAL A 23 -7.72 -25.99 14.54
N CYS A 24 -6.63 -25.92 13.78
CA CYS A 24 -5.61 -26.95 13.84
C CYS A 24 -4.30 -26.39 14.34
N LYS A 25 -3.67 -27.07 15.30
CA LYS A 25 -2.35 -26.74 15.82
C LYS A 25 -1.39 -27.84 15.41
N ALA A 26 -0.49 -27.56 14.48
CA ALA A 26 0.53 -28.50 14.06
C ALA A 26 1.76 -28.43 14.98
N ASP A 27 2.56 -29.51 14.99
CA ASP A 27 3.77 -29.62 15.81
C ASP A 27 4.90 -28.67 15.37
N SER A 28 4.80 -28.12 14.15
CA SER A 28 5.73 -27.10 13.64
C SER A 28 5.00 -26.09 12.77
N GLU A 29 5.55 -24.88 12.68
CA GLU A 29 5.03 -23.79 11.86
C GLU A 29 4.89 -24.19 10.38
N LYS A 30 5.90 -24.84 9.80
CA LYS A 30 5.85 -25.32 8.41
C LYS A 30 4.73 -26.33 8.17
N ALA A 31 4.51 -27.23 9.12
CA ALA A 31 3.41 -28.18 9.05
C ALA A 31 2.05 -27.48 9.20
N GLY A 32 1.97 -26.44 10.03
CA GLY A 32 0.80 -25.58 10.18
C GLY A 32 0.43 -24.89 8.87
N MET A 33 1.39 -24.19 8.25
CA MET A 33 1.18 -23.53 6.96
C MET A 33 0.74 -24.51 5.87
N PHE A 34 1.36 -25.69 5.79
CA PHE A 34 0.94 -26.69 4.80
C PHE A 34 -0.50 -27.16 5.04
N LEU A 35 -0.84 -27.42 6.31
CA LEU A 35 -2.16 -27.90 6.67
C LEU A 35 -3.25 -26.85 6.44
N ASP A 36 -2.98 -25.59 6.81
CA ASP A 36 -3.88 -24.48 6.52
C ASP A 36 -4.09 -24.36 5.02
N HIS A 37 -3.01 -24.31 4.24
CA HIS A 37 -3.09 -24.23 2.77
C HIS A 37 -3.91 -25.38 2.17
N TYR A 38 -3.69 -26.60 2.66
CA TYR A 38 -4.44 -27.78 2.22
C TYR A 38 -5.92 -27.68 2.59
N ILE A 39 -6.27 -27.27 3.81
CA ILE A 39 -7.67 -27.12 4.22
C ILE A 39 -8.35 -26.03 3.38
N LEU A 40 -7.70 -24.89 3.14
CA LEU A 40 -8.24 -23.81 2.29
C LEU A 40 -8.51 -24.31 0.85
N GLN A 41 -7.67 -25.21 0.31
CA GLN A 41 -7.92 -25.89 -0.98
C GLN A 41 -9.11 -26.85 -0.95
N HIS A 42 -9.72 -27.12 0.21
CA HIS A 42 -10.85 -28.04 0.38
C HIS A 42 -12.12 -27.42 0.99
N CYS A 43 -12.16 -26.10 1.25
CA CYS A 43 -13.34 -25.39 1.78
C CYS A 43 -14.34 -25.00 0.69
N ASP A 44 -15.65 -25.27 0.85
CA ASP A 44 -16.73 -24.85 -0.08
C ASP A 44 -16.79 -23.34 -0.33
N VAL A 45 -16.50 -22.56 0.72
CA VAL A 45 -16.41 -21.11 0.71
C VAL A 45 -15.11 -20.72 1.39
N LEU A 46 -14.30 -19.90 0.73
CA LEU A 46 -13.03 -19.42 1.25
C LEU A 46 -13.08 -17.91 1.46
N LEU A 47 -12.90 -17.50 2.72
CA LEU A 47 -12.63 -16.10 3.08
C LEU A 47 -11.11 -15.92 3.15
N ALA A 48 -10.53 -15.34 2.10
CA ALA A 48 -9.10 -15.16 1.95
C ALA A 48 -8.65 -13.78 2.45
N SER A 49 -7.49 -13.74 3.11
CA SER A 49 -6.72 -12.50 3.21
C SER A 49 -6.15 -12.10 1.85
N ASN A 50 -5.81 -10.81 1.68
CA ASN A 50 -5.09 -10.30 0.50
C ASN A 50 -3.63 -10.77 0.53
N SER A 51 -3.43 -12.05 0.19
CA SER A 51 -2.15 -12.77 0.26
C SER A 51 -2.05 -13.79 -0.87
N THR A 52 -0.85 -13.94 -1.43
CA THR A 52 -0.51 -14.99 -2.39
C THR A 52 -0.72 -16.40 -1.83
N PHE A 53 -0.58 -16.58 -0.51
CA PHE A 53 -0.81 -17.87 0.14
C PHE A 53 -2.27 -18.32 0.00
N SER A 54 -3.22 -17.45 0.34
CA SER A 54 -4.65 -17.74 0.26
C SER A 54 -5.13 -17.85 -1.19
N PHE A 55 -4.58 -17.03 -2.09
CA PHE A 55 -4.89 -17.07 -3.51
C PHE A 55 -4.41 -18.35 -4.20
N THR A 56 -3.21 -18.83 -3.86
CA THR A 56 -2.73 -20.10 -4.41
C THR A 56 -3.57 -21.28 -3.94
N ALA A 57 -4.10 -21.25 -2.70
CA ALA A 57 -5.06 -22.26 -2.26
C ALA A 57 -6.38 -22.18 -3.06
N ALA A 58 -6.87 -20.97 -3.34
CA ALA A 58 -8.06 -20.75 -4.15
C ALA A 58 -7.90 -21.27 -5.59
N MET A 59 -6.76 -20.97 -6.24
CA MET A 59 -6.44 -21.45 -7.59
C MET A 59 -6.36 -22.98 -7.68
N LEU A 60 -5.85 -23.63 -6.63
CA LEU A 60 -5.70 -25.09 -6.59
C LEU A 60 -6.96 -25.84 -6.17
N SER A 61 -8.04 -25.11 -5.85
CA SER A 61 -9.32 -25.70 -5.53
C SER A 61 -9.88 -26.49 -6.71
N LYS A 62 -10.20 -27.78 -6.49
CA LYS A 62 -10.70 -28.69 -7.54
C LYS A 62 -12.22 -28.75 -7.66
N GLU A 63 -12.92 -28.36 -6.62
CA GLU A 63 -14.39 -28.27 -6.61
C GLU A 63 -14.73 -26.80 -6.86
N GLY A 64 -15.78 -26.48 -7.62
CA GLY A 64 -16.11 -25.08 -7.95
C GLY A 64 -16.61 -24.34 -6.71
N ARG A 65 -16.01 -23.20 -6.37
CA ARG A 65 -16.18 -22.57 -5.04
C ARG A 65 -16.38 -21.07 -5.09
N GLU A 66 -16.94 -20.56 -4.00
CA GLU A 66 -17.04 -19.13 -3.76
C GLU A 66 -15.81 -18.63 -3.00
N PHE A 67 -15.20 -17.57 -3.51
CA PHE A 67 -14.01 -16.96 -2.93
C PHE A 67 -14.31 -15.51 -2.62
N TYR A 68 -14.07 -15.11 -1.37
CA TYR A 68 -14.26 -13.72 -0.93
C TYR A 68 -13.00 -13.21 -0.25
N ARG A 69 -12.75 -11.90 -0.36
CA ARG A 69 -11.62 -11.21 0.28
C ARG A 69 -12.08 -9.87 0.87
N PRO A 70 -11.37 -9.33 1.88
CA PRO A 70 -11.68 -8.02 2.41
C PRO A 70 -11.35 -6.91 1.39
N ASP A 71 -12.32 -6.05 1.13
CA ASP A 71 -12.13 -4.75 0.49
C ASP A 71 -12.07 -3.67 1.59
N TYR A 72 -10.89 -3.13 1.83
CA TYR A 72 -10.67 -2.15 2.90
C TYR A 72 -11.35 -0.79 2.63
N GLN A 73 -11.64 -0.44 1.37
CA GLN A 73 -12.36 0.80 1.05
C GLN A 73 -13.83 0.65 1.37
N LYS A 74 -14.44 -0.44 0.90
CA LYS A 74 -15.87 -0.69 1.05
C LYS A 74 -16.24 -1.22 2.43
N LYS A 75 -15.25 -1.69 3.21
CA LYS A 75 -15.43 -2.33 4.52
C LYS A 75 -16.36 -3.54 4.44
N GLU A 76 -16.24 -4.30 3.36
CA GLU A 76 -17.06 -5.49 3.09
C GLU A 76 -16.20 -6.63 2.54
N LEU A 77 -16.79 -7.82 2.50
CA LEU A 77 -16.21 -8.97 1.81
C LEU A 77 -16.71 -8.95 0.37
N VAL A 78 -15.79 -8.91 -0.59
CA VAL A 78 -16.11 -8.90 -2.02
C VAL A 78 -15.70 -10.23 -2.66
N PRO A 79 -16.46 -10.73 -3.65
CA PRO A 79 -16.04 -11.90 -4.41
C PRO A 79 -14.76 -11.61 -5.20
N PHE A 80 -13.93 -12.63 -5.44
CA PHE A 80 -12.78 -12.53 -6.33
C PHE A 80 -12.61 -13.77 -7.20
N ASP A 81 -11.99 -13.60 -8.36
CA ASP A 81 -11.60 -14.70 -9.25
C ASP A 81 -10.13 -15.06 -8.96
N PRO A 82 -9.81 -16.30 -8.53
CA PRO A 82 -8.43 -16.70 -8.26
C PRO A 82 -7.47 -16.55 -9.44
N TRP A 83 -7.97 -16.58 -10.68
CA TRP A 83 -7.18 -16.51 -11.91
C TRP A 83 -7.18 -15.13 -12.58
N ASP A 84 -8.07 -14.23 -12.16
CA ASP A 84 -8.25 -12.90 -12.76
C ASP A 84 -8.26 -11.76 -11.72
N SER A 85 -7.88 -12.04 -10.47
CA SER A 85 -7.77 -11.03 -9.41
C SER A 85 -6.36 -10.94 -8.86
N ASP A 86 -5.93 -9.72 -8.53
CA ASP A 86 -4.62 -9.50 -7.91
C ASP A 86 -4.57 -10.15 -6.51
N PRO A 87 -3.64 -11.09 -6.24
CA PRO A 87 -3.53 -11.79 -4.96
C PRO A 87 -3.15 -10.88 -3.80
N ILE A 88 -2.45 -9.80 -4.09
CA ILE A 88 -2.11 -8.79 -3.11
C ILE A 88 -2.90 -7.57 -3.55
N LEU A 89 -4.02 -7.26 -2.89
CA LEU A 89 -4.57 -5.90 -2.98
C LEU A 89 -3.63 -5.02 -2.14
N PRO A 90 -2.62 -4.36 -2.73
CA PRO A 90 -1.68 -3.62 -1.91
C PRO A 90 -2.29 -2.23 -1.60
N PHE A 91 -3.42 -1.90 -2.24
CA PHE A 91 -3.92 -0.55 -2.36
C PHE A 91 -5.44 -0.50 -2.47
N PRO A 92 -6.03 0.66 -2.13
CA PRO A 92 -7.37 1.00 -2.55
C PRO A 92 -7.44 0.99 -4.10
N HIS A 93 -7.98 -0.07 -4.70
CA HIS A 93 -8.22 -0.11 -6.15
C HIS A 93 -9.44 0.74 -6.46
N HIS A 94 -9.20 1.98 -6.86
CA HIS A 94 -10.19 2.78 -7.55
C HIS A 94 -10.46 2.17 -8.94
N ILE A 95 -11.38 1.21 -9.00
CA ILE A 95 -11.97 0.79 -10.27
C ILE A 95 -12.95 1.92 -10.68
N GLU A 96 -12.62 2.60 -11.78
CA GLU A 96 -13.27 3.75 -12.46
C GLU A 96 -12.77 5.18 -12.19
N SER A 97 -11.93 5.46 -11.19
CA SER A 97 -11.42 6.84 -10.97
C SER A 97 -9.91 6.89 -10.92
N ALA A 98 -9.31 7.82 -11.68
CA ALA A 98 -7.88 8.14 -11.72
C ALA A 98 -7.10 7.85 -10.42
N VAL A 99 -5.93 7.20 -10.53
CA VAL A 99 -5.03 6.93 -9.41
C VAL A 99 -4.30 8.22 -9.03
N ARG A 100 -4.54 8.70 -7.81
CA ARG A 100 -3.97 9.95 -7.28
C ARG A 100 -3.18 9.66 -6.01
N LEU A 101 -1.93 10.13 -5.95
CA LEU A 101 -1.03 9.89 -4.81
C LEU A 101 -0.74 11.19 -4.07
N HIS A 102 -0.87 11.18 -2.75
CA HIS A 102 -0.37 12.25 -1.88
C HIS A 102 0.89 11.75 -1.19
N LEU A 103 2.05 12.20 -1.66
CA LEU A 103 3.36 11.77 -1.16
C LEU A 103 3.85 12.66 -0.03
N GLY A 104 4.38 12.03 1.03
CA GLY A 104 4.77 12.72 2.26
C GLY A 104 3.57 13.29 3.01
N CYS A 105 2.52 12.48 3.22
CA CYS A 105 1.27 12.96 3.80
C CYS A 105 1.37 13.47 5.24
N GLY A 106 2.40 13.06 5.99
CA GLY A 106 2.53 13.40 7.40
C GLY A 106 1.23 13.07 8.13
N ARG A 107 0.56 14.10 8.66
CA ARG A 107 -0.74 13.99 9.37
C ARG A 107 -1.93 14.51 8.55
N VAL A 108 -1.70 14.97 7.32
CA VAL A 108 -2.73 15.55 6.46
C VAL A 108 -3.24 14.48 5.50
N ARG A 109 -4.55 14.32 5.44
CA ARG A 109 -5.20 13.37 4.52
C ARG A 109 -5.88 14.13 3.40
N LEU A 110 -5.58 13.77 2.16
CA LEU A 110 -6.40 14.16 1.01
C LEU A 110 -7.40 13.05 0.66
N SER A 111 -8.66 13.47 0.53
CA SER A 111 -9.75 12.57 0.12
C SER A 111 -9.65 12.27 -1.38
N GLY A 112 -9.83 11.01 -1.76
CA GLY A 112 -9.68 10.56 -3.15
C GLY A 112 -8.23 10.34 -3.60
N TYR A 113 -7.28 10.34 -2.65
CA TYR A 113 -5.88 10.03 -2.87
C TYR A 113 -5.48 8.82 -2.03
N VAL A 114 -4.45 8.10 -2.49
CA VAL A 114 -3.66 7.23 -1.62
C VAL A 114 -2.66 8.10 -0.88
N ASN A 115 -2.80 8.20 0.43
CA ASN A 115 -1.94 9.02 1.29
C ASN A 115 -0.73 8.19 1.73
N ILE A 116 0.46 8.61 1.28
CA ILE A 116 1.71 7.86 1.40
C ILE A 116 2.71 8.64 2.26
N ASP A 117 3.31 8.00 3.24
CA ASP A 117 4.40 8.57 4.05
C ASP A 117 5.39 7.49 4.50
N CYS A 118 6.60 7.87 4.90
CA CYS A 118 7.55 6.94 5.50
C CYS A 118 7.21 6.59 6.96
N THR A 119 6.30 7.34 7.58
CA THR A 119 5.82 7.16 8.96
C THR A 119 4.33 6.84 8.98
N ARG A 120 3.90 5.92 9.84
CA ARG A 120 2.47 5.64 10.04
C ARG A 120 1.82 6.75 10.88
N THR A 121 0.76 7.37 10.35
CA THR A 121 -0.17 8.25 11.09
C THR A 121 -1.62 7.85 10.81
N GLU A 122 -2.59 8.57 11.38
CA GLU A 122 -4.02 8.41 11.05
C GLU A 122 -4.36 8.79 9.59
N ALA A 123 -3.55 9.64 8.96
CA ALA A 123 -3.73 10.03 7.57
C ALA A 123 -3.15 9.01 6.59
N THR A 124 -2.17 8.21 7.02
CA THR A 124 -1.35 7.33 6.16
C THR A 124 -2.09 6.06 5.76
N ASP A 125 -2.48 5.97 4.48
CA ASP A 125 -2.99 4.74 3.88
C ASP A 125 -1.86 3.73 3.66
N LEU A 126 -0.71 4.22 3.18
CA LEU A 126 0.45 3.40 2.83
C LEU A 126 1.72 3.94 3.48
N VAL A 127 2.40 3.08 4.25
CA VAL A 127 3.76 3.37 4.72
C VAL A 127 4.75 2.93 3.65
N CYS A 128 5.44 3.88 3.03
CA CYS A 128 6.34 3.62 1.90
C CYS A 128 7.42 4.71 1.78
N ASP A 129 8.61 4.30 1.36
CA ASP A 129 9.67 5.21 0.94
C ASP A 129 9.35 5.77 -0.47
N ILE A 130 9.03 7.06 -0.54
CA ILE A 130 8.65 7.75 -1.78
C ILE A 130 9.77 7.81 -2.83
N ARG A 131 11.00 7.39 -2.49
CA ARG A 131 12.10 7.18 -3.45
C ARG A 131 11.93 5.91 -4.27
N ARG A 132 11.03 5.01 -3.86
CA ARG A 132 10.70 3.77 -4.54
C ARG A 132 9.22 3.42 -4.32
N LEU A 133 8.39 3.86 -5.25
CA LEU A 133 6.95 3.70 -5.23
C LEU A 133 6.57 2.26 -5.67
N PRO A 134 5.67 1.59 -4.94
CA PRO A 134 5.16 0.26 -5.29
C PRO A 134 4.06 0.35 -6.37
N TYR A 135 4.33 1.11 -7.42
CA TYR A 135 3.43 1.35 -8.54
C TYR A 135 4.15 1.01 -9.84
N GLU A 136 3.43 0.43 -10.78
CA GLU A 136 3.95 0.10 -12.11
C GLU A 136 4.26 1.37 -12.92
N ASP A 137 5.07 1.21 -13.96
CA ASP A 137 5.36 2.29 -14.90
C ASP A 137 4.07 2.82 -15.53
N ASN A 138 3.91 4.14 -15.64
CA ASN A 138 2.75 4.79 -16.26
C ASN A 138 1.39 4.33 -15.68
N SER A 139 1.30 4.12 -14.37
CA SER A 139 0.08 3.65 -13.70
C SER A 139 -0.65 4.74 -12.90
N VAL A 140 0.01 5.86 -12.63
CA VAL A 140 -0.50 6.95 -11.77
C VAL A 140 -0.96 8.15 -12.59
N ASP A 141 -2.14 8.69 -12.31
CA ASP A 141 -2.70 9.85 -13.03
C ASP A 141 -2.27 11.19 -12.42
N THR A 142 -2.10 11.25 -11.10
CA THR A 142 -1.69 12.48 -10.41
C THR A 142 -0.82 12.18 -9.19
N ILE A 143 0.25 12.95 -9.02
CA ILE A 143 1.08 12.97 -7.82
C ILE A 143 1.04 14.37 -7.23
N GLU A 144 0.73 14.46 -5.94
CA GLU A 144 0.80 15.70 -5.16
C GLU A 144 1.74 15.51 -3.98
N SER A 145 2.53 16.54 -3.70
CA SER A 145 3.52 16.55 -2.63
C SER A 145 3.64 17.95 -2.05
N TYR A 146 3.50 18.06 -0.74
CA TYR A 146 3.52 19.33 -0.01
C TYR A 146 4.61 19.28 1.05
N HIS A 147 5.52 20.25 1.07
CA HIS A 147 6.57 20.38 2.09
C HIS A 147 7.53 19.17 2.21
N VAL A 148 7.59 18.32 1.20
CA VAL A 148 8.47 17.13 1.22
C VAL A 148 9.89 17.50 0.84
N PHE A 149 10.05 18.41 -0.12
CA PHE A 149 11.34 18.66 -0.76
C PHE A 149 12.34 19.33 0.19
N GLU A 150 11.89 20.15 1.15
CA GLU A 150 12.76 20.68 2.20
C GLU A 150 13.34 19.61 3.14
N HIS A 151 12.68 18.45 3.23
CA HIS A 151 13.09 17.35 4.10
C HIS A 151 13.91 16.27 3.37
N ILE A 152 13.99 16.31 2.04
CA ILE A 152 14.82 15.37 1.28
C ILE A 152 16.30 15.72 1.55
N PRO A 153 17.09 14.79 2.13
CA PRO A 153 18.50 15.06 2.39
C PRO A 153 19.25 15.36 1.09
N VAL A 154 20.04 16.43 1.14
CA VAL A 154 21.03 16.76 0.12
C VAL A 154 22.16 15.73 0.22
N CYS A 155 22.00 14.57 -0.43
CA CYS A 155 23.06 13.57 -0.45
C CYS A 155 24.05 13.91 -1.55
N LEU A 156 25.32 14.08 -1.21
CA LEU A 156 26.44 14.34 -2.12
C LEU A 156 26.92 13.08 -2.88
N HIS A 157 26.24 11.94 -2.82
CA HIS A 157 26.77 10.68 -3.34
C HIS A 157 25.69 9.77 -3.94
N ALA A 158 25.01 10.19 -5.01
CA ALA A 158 24.46 9.22 -5.96
C ALA A 158 25.09 9.42 -7.33
N ASN A 159 25.11 8.35 -8.12
CA ASN A 159 25.59 8.33 -9.51
C ASN A 159 24.69 9.20 -10.41
N VAL A 160 24.78 10.51 -10.26
CA VAL A 160 24.23 11.51 -11.17
C VAL A 160 25.27 11.78 -12.24
N SER A 161 24.85 12.09 -13.48
CA SER A 161 25.81 12.57 -14.47
C SER A 161 26.54 13.80 -13.93
N SER A 162 27.80 13.96 -14.34
CA SER A 162 28.66 15.09 -13.97
C SER A 162 28.04 16.46 -14.27
N ASP A 163 26.99 16.51 -15.09
CA ASP A 163 26.32 17.72 -15.56
C ASP A 163 25.38 18.32 -14.50
N TRP A 164 24.86 17.50 -13.57
CA TRP A 164 23.84 17.93 -12.58
C TRP A 164 24.36 18.00 -11.14
N GLY A 165 25.59 17.54 -10.90
CA GLY A 165 26.27 17.63 -9.61
C GLY A 165 25.80 16.62 -8.56
N GLU A 166 26.76 16.10 -7.80
CA GLU A 166 26.59 15.15 -6.69
C GLU A 166 25.54 15.58 -5.65
N LYS A 167 25.35 16.90 -5.48
CA LYS A 167 24.46 17.52 -4.47
C LYS A 167 22.97 17.21 -4.67
N TYR A 168 22.50 17.01 -5.90
CA TYR A 168 21.06 16.85 -6.22
C TYR A 168 20.65 15.40 -6.51
N ALA A 169 21.55 14.46 -6.22
CA ALA A 169 21.38 13.02 -6.38
C ALA A 169 20.04 12.47 -5.88
N SER A 170 19.70 12.76 -4.62
CA SER A 170 18.46 12.27 -4.01
C SER A 170 17.22 12.85 -4.70
N LEU A 171 17.25 14.14 -5.03
CA LEU A 171 16.16 14.84 -5.69
C LEU A 171 15.87 14.25 -7.08
N ILE A 172 16.92 14.04 -7.87
CA ILE A 172 16.81 13.46 -9.20
C ILE A 172 16.30 12.02 -9.12
N THR A 173 16.73 11.25 -8.11
CA THR A 173 16.24 9.89 -7.89
C THR A 173 14.73 9.88 -7.61
N VAL A 174 14.27 10.74 -6.70
CA VAL A 174 12.85 10.91 -6.38
C VAL A 174 12.04 11.32 -7.61
N LEU A 175 12.48 12.35 -8.33
CA LEU A 175 11.78 12.85 -9.51
C LEU A 175 11.72 11.81 -10.63
N LYS A 176 12.78 11.01 -10.83
CA LYS A 176 12.78 9.89 -11.79
C LYS A 176 11.77 8.82 -11.40
N GLU A 177 11.70 8.47 -10.12
CA GLU A 177 10.74 7.47 -9.64
C GLU A 177 9.31 7.94 -9.80
N TRP A 178 9.04 9.22 -9.51
CA TRP A 178 7.71 9.79 -9.66
C TRP A 178 7.32 9.88 -11.12
N ARG A 179 8.25 10.25 -12.00
CA ARG A 179 8.05 10.25 -13.45
C ARG A 179 7.83 8.85 -14.01
N ARG A 180 8.51 7.84 -13.47
CA ARG A 180 8.32 6.43 -13.86
C ARG A 180 6.89 5.99 -13.57
N ALA A 181 6.39 6.26 -12.37
CA ALA A 181 5.03 5.87 -11.97
C ALA A 181 3.93 6.68 -12.70
N LEU A 182 4.16 7.96 -12.97
CA LEU A 182 3.20 8.83 -13.67
C LEU A 182 2.96 8.40 -15.12
N LYS A 183 1.68 8.38 -15.52
CA LYS A 183 1.25 8.26 -16.92
C LYS A 183 1.81 9.40 -17.77
N GLU A 184 2.00 9.13 -19.06
CA GLU A 184 2.18 10.19 -20.07
C GLU A 184 1.02 11.21 -19.98
N GLY A 185 1.34 12.49 -19.82
CA GLY A 185 0.34 13.55 -19.61
C GLY A 185 -0.27 13.61 -18.21
N GLY A 186 0.18 12.78 -17.25
CA GLY A 186 -0.22 12.85 -15.86
C GLY A 186 0.26 14.14 -15.17
N ASN A 187 -0.40 14.50 -14.06
CA ASN A 187 -0.11 15.74 -13.34
C ASN A 187 0.85 15.51 -12.17
N LEU A 188 1.86 16.35 -12.05
CA LEU A 188 2.75 16.43 -10.89
C LEU A 188 2.61 17.81 -10.27
N ILE A 189 2.10 17.87 -9.04
CA ILE A 189 1.98 19.10 -8.25
C ILE A 189 2.95 19.00 -7.07
N ILE A 190 3.80 20.01 -6.95
CA ILE A 190 4.77 20.12 -5.86
C ILE A 190 4.58 21.50 -5.24
N GLU A 191 4.27 21.54 -3.95
CA GLU A 191 4.26 22.76 -3.16
C GLU A 191 5.49 22.80 -2.25
N MET A 192 6.13 23.96 -2.21
CA MET A 192 7.28 24.26 -1.37
C MET A 192 7.05 25.58 -0.65
N PRO A 193 7.67 25.78 0.53
CA PRO A 193 7.58 27.04 1.25
C PRO A 193 8.09 28.21 0.38
N ASP A 194 7.35 29.32 0.40
CA ASP A 194 7.73 30.57 -0.27
C ASP A 194 8.86 31.25 0.52
N LEU A 195 10.09 31.01 0.08
CA LEU A 195 11.27 31.63 0.68
C LEU A 195 11.19 33.15 0.68
N ASP A 196 10.66 33.78 -0.38
CA ASP A 196 10.55 35.23 -0.45
C ASP A 196 9.50 35.73 0.55
N GLY A 197 8.40 35.00 0.71
CA GLY A 197 7.41 35.24 1.76
C GLY A 197 8.03 35.20 3.15
N MET A 198 8.78 34.13 3.46
CA MET A 198 9.48 33.98 4.74
C MET A 198 10.49 35.10 5.00
N VAL A 199 11.26 35.50 3.97
CA VAL A 199 12.23 36.60 4.09
C VAL A 199 11.52 37.92 4.33
N ARG A 200 10.41 38.21 3.64
CA ARG A 200 9.63 39.42 3.88
C ARG A 200 9.09 39.45 5.32
N GLU A 201 8.51 38.35 5.79
CA GLU A 201 7.99 38.24 7.15
C GLU A 201 9.09 38.48 8.18
N TYR A 202 10.25 37.85 8.01
CA TYR A 202 11.44 38.06 8.86
C TYR A 202 11.89 39.53 8.88
N LEU A 203 11.91 40.20 7.73
CA LEU A 203 12.31 41.61 7.63
C LEU A 203 11.28 42.58 8.24
N THR A 204 10.02 42.16 8.36
CA THR A 204 8.92 42.97 8.91
C THR A 204 8.55 42.61 10.35
N ALA A 205 9.17 41.57 10.92
CA ALA A 205 8.94 41.20 12.31
C ALA A 205 9.61 42.23 13.23
N ASP A 206 8.80 43.00 13.96
CA ASP A 206 9.27 43.78 15.11
C ASP A 206 9.63 42.83 16.27
N GLU A 207 10.64 43.19 17.06
CA GLU A 207 11.23 42.39 18.16
C GLU A 207 10.23 41.70 19.11
#